data_AF-A0A8S1N8Y4-F1
#
_entry.id   AF-A0A8S1N8Y4-F1
#
_cell.length_a   1.000
_cell.length_b   1.000
_cell.length_c   1.000
_cell.angle_alpha   90.00
_cell.angle_beta   90.00
_cell.angle_gamma   90.00
#
_symmetry.space_group_name_H-M   'P 1'
#
loop_
_entity.id
_entity.type
_entity.pdbx_description
1 polymer ?
#
loop_
_entity_poly.entity_id
_entity_poly.type
_entity_poly.pdbx_seq_one_letter_code
_entity_poly.pdbx_strand_id
1 'polypeptide(L)'
;MGMRVEYVRRKRDAKCFNGEDLQRIHSVQYCQCTEEDWECDLNFHRENQDPNAKCIPYELYEQNFEAPQNEDYYEVPRGYRRVSGNKCQGGIGYNPGFKFWKFRNIWDFMLICIFAAIVYCIYKNKHHFGDSDEIFSKKKSELRFGNPEQETLI
;
A
#
# COMPACT_ATOMS: atom_id res chain seq x y z
N MET A 1 7.61 -0.88 -25.17
CA MET A 1 6.33 -0.12 -25.29
C MET A 1 5.11 -0.95 -24.86
N GLY A 2 5.28 -2.16 -24.32
CA GLY A 2 4.19 -2.88 -23.65
C GLY A 2 3.00 -3.30 -24.51
N MET A 3 3.14 -3.36 -25.83
CA MET A 3 2.07 -3.79 -26.75
C MET A 3 2.63 -4.67 -27.86
N ARG A 4 1.87 -5.69 -28.23
CA ARG A 4 2.04 -6.46 -29.46
C ARG A 4 1.00 -5.99 -30.46
N VAL A 5 1.46 -5.55 -31.63
CA VAL A 5 0.59 -5.14 -32.74
C VAL A 5 0.81 -6.08 -33.91
N GLU A 6 -0.26 -6.72 -34.36
CA GLU A 6 -0.25 -7.55 -35.55
C GLU A 6 -0.67 -6.73 -36.76
N TYR A 7 0.09 -6.85 -37.85
CA TYR A 7 -0.17 -6.12 -39.08
C TYR A 7 -0.41 -7.09 -40.22
N VAL A 8 -1.42 -6.80 -41.04
CA VAL A 8 -1.62 -7.48 -42.32
C VAL A 8 -0.58 -6.96 -43.31
N ARG A 9 0.18 -7.89 -43.90
CA ARG A 9 1.17 -7.60 -44.93
C ARG A 9 0.92 -8.44 -46.17
N ARG A 10 1.22 -7.85 -47.33
CA ARG A 10 1.18 -8.56 -48.61
C ARG A 10 2.26 -9.64 -48.62
N LYS A 11 1.91 -10.85 -49.08
CA LYS A 11 2.89 -11.92 -49.29
C LYS A 11 3.95 -11.48 -50.29
N ARG A 12 5.20 -11.88 -50.07
CA ARG A 12 6.36 -11.48 -50.88
C ARG A 12 6.16 -11.78 -52.37
N ASP A 13 5.60 -12.95 -52.69
CA ASP A 13 5.46 -13.44 -54.07
C ASP A 13 4.13 -13.06 -54.74
N ALA A 14 3.26 -12.32 -54.06
CA ALA A 14 1.97 -11.93 -54.62
C ALA A 14 2.15 -10.87 -55.73
N LYS A 15 1.39 -10.96 -56.82
CA LYS A 15 1.33 -9.95 -57.88
C LYS A 15 -0.04 -9.25 -57.87
N CYS A 16 -0.31 -8.52 -56.78
CA CYS A 16 -1.55 -7.76 -56.60
C CYS A 16 -1.27 -6.39 -55.98
N PHE A 17 -2.22 -5.47 -56.14
CA PHE A 17 -2.19 -4.14 -55.53
C PHE A 17 -2.98 -4.12 -54.22
N ASN A 18 -2.49 -3.40 -53.22
CA ASN A 18 -3.23 -3.18 -51.98
C ASN A 18 -4.13 -1.94 -52.18
N GLY A 19 -5.45 -2.09 -52.07
CA GLY A 19 -6.37 -0.97 -52.14
C GLY A 19 -6.14 0.07 -51.04
N GLU A 20 -6.58 1.30 -51.28
CA GLU A 20 -6.41 2.44 -50.35
C GLU A 20 -7.11 2.19 -49.00
N ASP A 21 -8.25 1.49 -49.00
CA ASP A 21 -9.06 1.20 -47.81
C ASP A 21 -8.52 0.03 -46.96
N LEU A 22 -7.35 -0.53 -47.30
CA LEU A 22 -6.81 -1.68 -46.57
C LEU A 22 -6.35 -1.25 -45.16
N GLN A 23 -7.11 -1.66 -44.14
CA GLN A 23 -6.69 -1.57 -42.75
C GLN A 23 -5.48 -2.46 -42.50
N ARG A 24 -4.35 -1.82 -42.12
CA ARG A 24 -3.08 -2.53 -41.91
C ARG A 24 -2.96 -3.17 -40.53
N ILE A 25 -3.65 -2.64 -39.53
CA ILE A 25 -3.63 -3.17 -38.15
C ILE A 25 -4.69 -4.26 -38.05
N HIS A 26 -4.25 -5.45 -37.66
CA HIS A 26 -5.12 -6.61 -37.44
C HIS A 26 -5.57 -6.70 -35.99
N SER A 27 -4.63 -6.59 -35.05
CA SER A 27 -4.91 -6.69 -33.62
C SER A 27 -3.88 -5.93 -32.79
N VAL A 28 -4.29 -5.48 -31.59
CA VAL A 28 -3.42 -4.88 -30.58
C VAL A 28 -3.66 -5.60 -29.26
N GLN A 29 -2.61 -6.10 -28.63
CA GLN A 29 -2.65 -6.77 -27.33
C GLN A 29 -1.66 -6.12 -26.37
N TYR A 30 -2.09 -5.85 -25.14
CA TYR A 30 -1.20 -5.32 -24.09
C TYR A 30 -0.37 -6.44 -23.48
N CYS A 31 0.94 -6.20 -23.36
CA CYS A 31 1.87 -7.13 -22.72
C CYS A 31 1.95 -6.85 -21.21
N GLN A 32 2.42 -7.84 -20.44
CA GLN A 32 2.81 -7.61 -19.05
C GLN A 32 4.01 -6.68 -18.98
N CYS A 33 4.05 -5.79 -17.98
CA CYS A 33 5.18 -4.87 -17.80
C CYS A 33 6.43 -5.64 -17.37
N THR A 34 7.54 -5.40 -18.07
CA THR A 34 8.88 -5.91 -17.74
C THR A 34 9.80 -4.78 -17.29
N GLU A 35 11.05 -5.08 -16.91
CA GLU A 35 12.04 -4.05 -16.51
C GLU A 35 12.31 -3.03 -17.63
N GLU A 36 12.24 -3.46 -18.89
CA GLU A 36 12.44 -2.60 -20.07
C GLU A 36 11.30 -1.59 -20.29
N ASP A 37 10.14 -1.79 -19.65
CA ASP A 37 9.02 -0.86 -19.74
C ASP A 37 9.13 0.31 -18.76
N TRP A 38 10.20 0.34 -17.95
CA TRP A 38 10.52 1.38 -16.95
C TRP A 38 11.87 2.04 -17.22
N GLU A 39 11.97 3.31 -16.87
CA GLU A 39 13.20 4.10 -16.90
C GLU A 39 13.43 4.77 -15.54
N CYS A 40 14.67 5.21 -15.28
CA CYS A 40 14.95 5.93 -14.05
C CYS A 40 14.19 7.26 -14.02
N ASP A 41 13.64 7.58 -12.86
CA ASP A 41 12.94 8.85 -12.65
C ASP A 41 13.92 10.03 -12.54
N LEU A 42 13.38 11.24 -12.47
CA LEU A 42 14.15 12.46 -12.29
C LEU A 42 15.06 12.36 -11.06
N ASN A 43 16.34 12.71 -11.26
CA ASN A 43 17.41 12.63 -10.27
C ASN A 43 17.82 11.20 -9.84
N PHE A 44 17.43 10.18 -10.61
CA PHE A 44 17.95 8.82 -10.49
C PHE A 44 18.73 8.43 -11.74
N HIS A 45 19.75 7.60 -11.57
CA HIS A 45 20.53 7.02 -12.67
C HIS A 45 20.74 5.53 -12.46
N ARG A 46 21.14 4.83 -13.52
CA ARG A 46 21.50 3.41 -13.40
C ARG A 46 22.80 3.27 -12.62
N GLU A 47 22.84 2.33 -11.69
CA GLU A 47 24.02 2.00 -10.89
C GLU A 47 25.23 1.69 -11.77
N ASN A 48 25.01 0.99 -12.90
CA ASN A 48 26.05 0.59 -13.85
C ASN A 48 25.55 0.75 -15.30
N GLN A 49 26.43 0.47 -16.28
CA GLN A 49 26.09 0.48 -17.72
C GLN A 49 25.13 -0.64 -18.17
N ASP A 50 24.77 -1.56 -17.26
CA ASP A 50 23.80 -2.61 -17.55
C ASP A 50 22.39 -2.00 -17.73
N PRO A 51 21.70 -2.26 -18.86
CA PRO A 51 20.31 -1.84 -19.07
C PRO A 51 19.32 -2.33 -18.00
N ASN A 52 19.67 -3.36 -17.23
CA ASN A 52 18.86 -3.91 -16.14
C ASN A 52 19.38 -3.50 -14.75
N ALA A 53 20.42 -2.67 -14.67
CA ALA A 53 20.90 -2.14 -13.40
C ALA A 53 19.80 -1.32 -12.70
N LYS A 54 19.82 -1.35 -11.37
CA LYS A 54 18.88 -0.62 -10.53
C LYS A 54 19.04 0.88 -10.70
N CYS A 55 17.95 1.61 -10.51
CA CYS A 55 17.97 3.08 -10.45
C CYS A 55 18.32 3.52 -9.03
N ILE A 56 19.41 4.26 -8.91
CA ILE A 56 19.91 4.84 -7.65
C ILE A 56 19.88 6.37 -7.74
N PRO A 57 19.67 7.09 -6.63
CA PRO A 57 19.68 8.55 -6.63
C PRO A 57 21.10 9.07 -6.93
N TYR A 58 21.20 10.24 -7.55
CA TYR A 58 22.48 10.96 -7.65
C TYR A 58 22.99 11.33 -6.24
N GLU A 59 24.31 11.33 -6.05
CA GLU A 59 24.95 11.57 -4.74
C GLU A 59 24.53 12.89 -4.06
N LEU A 60 24.22 13.93 -4.83
CA LEU A 60 23.80 15.25 -4.33
C LEU A 60 22.28 15.43 -4.26
N TYR A 61 21.50 14.41 -4.63
CA TYR A 61 20.05 14.50 -4.61
C TYR A 61 19.50 14.10 -3.25
N GLU A 62 19.03 15.09 -2.51
CA GLU A 62 18.17 14.88 -1.35
C GLU A 62 16.71 14.79 -1.81
N GLN A 63 16.09 13.63 -1.55
CA GLN A 63 14.70 13.43 -1.89
C GLN A 63 13.81 14.36 -1.05
N ASN A 64 13.05 15.25 -1.71
CA ASN A 64 12.10 16.11 -1.02
C ASN A 64 10.84 15.28 -0.68
N PHE A 65 10.55 15.14 0.60
CA PHE A 65 9.35 14.47 1.11
C PHE A 65 8.25 15.46 1.52
N GLU A 66 8.42 16.75 1.24
CA GLU A 66 7.42 17.77 1.54
C GLU A 66 6.16 17.54 0.71
N ALA A 67 5.03 17.55 1.41
CA ALA A 67 3.74 17.42 0.77
C ALA A 67 3.42 18.69 -0.05
N PRO A 68 2.98 18.56 -1.31
CA PRO A 68 2.46 19.68 -2.09
C PRO A 68 1.34 20.42 -1.34
N GLN A 69 1.25 21.73 -1.58
CA GLN A 69 0.41 22.59 -0.76
C GLN A 69 -1.09 22.28 -0.92
N ASN A 70 -1.50 21.89 -2.12
CA ASN A 70 -2.91 21.78 -2.53
C ASN A 70 -3.40 20.35 -2.76
N GLU A 71 -2.62 19.33 -2.40
CA GLU A 71 -3.02 17.93 -2.56
C GLU A 71 -3.15 17.26 -1.19
N ASP A 72 -4.22 16.48 -1.00
CA ASP A 72 -4.46 15.72 0.22
C ASP A 72 -3.55 14.47 0.32
N TYR A 73 -3.02 14.02 -0.82
CA TYR A 73 -2.04 12.95 -0.91
C TYR A 73 -0.94 13.28 -1.91
N TYR A 74 0.24 12.72 -1.69
CA TYR A 74 1.34 12.80 -2.65
C TYR A 74 2.05 11.46 -2.78
N GLU A 75 2.69 11.27 -3.93
CA GLU A 75 3.40 10.05 -4.28
C GLU A 75 4.89 10.32 -4.22
N VAL A 76 5.62 9.52 -3.44
CA VAL A 76 7.08 9.61 -3.38
C VAL A 76 7.67 8.63 -4.41
N PRO A 77 8.50 9.11 -5.35
CA PRO A 77 9.05 8.25 -6.38
C PRO A 77 10.02 7.23 -5.78
N ARG A 78 9.97 5.99 -6.29
CA ARG A 78 10.87 4.90 -5.91
C ARG A 78 12.15 4.83 -6.77
N GLY A 79 12.39 5.88 -7.55
CA GLY A 79 13.50 5.97 -8.50
C GLY A 79 13.21 5.48 -9.91
N TYR A 80 12.00 5.01 -10.17
CA TYR A 80 11.57 4.51 -11.47
C TYR A 80 10.30 5.23 -11.92
N ARG A 81 10.20 5.47 -13.22
CA ARG A 81 8.99 5.92 -13.89
C ARG A 81 8.73 5.08 -15.13
N ARG A 82 7.49 5.08 -15.57
CA ARG A 82 7.10 4.34 -16.77
C ARG A 82 7.61 5.06 -18.02
N VAL A 83 8.14 4.31 -19.00
CA VAL A 83 8.55 4.88 -20.29
C VAL A 83 7.37 5.56 -20.97
N SER A 84 7.56 6.77 -21.48
CA SER A 84 6.50 7.54 -22.12
C SER A 84 5.87 6.79 -23.30
N GLY A 85 4.53 6.81 -23.37
CA GLY A 85 3.76 6.11 -24.42
C GLY A 85 3.67 4.58 -24.27
N ASN A 86 4.33 4.00 -23.25
CA ASN A 86 4.24 2.57 -22.96
C ASN A 86 2.85 2.20 -22.42
N LYS A 87 2.26 1.10 -22.91
CA LYS A 87 0.91 0.66 -22.52
C LYS A 87 0.82 -0.74 -21.93
N CYS A 88 1.94 -1.30 -21.45
CA CYS A 88 1.94 -2.56 -20.67
C CYS A 88 0.91 -2.59 -19.51
N GLN A 89 0.44 -3.77 -19.12
CA GLN A 89 -0.53 -3.93 -18.03
C GLN A 89 -0.17 -5.12 -17.14
N GLY A 90 -0.24 -4.93 -15.83
CA GLY A 90 0.21 -5.96 -14.87
C GLY A 90 1.72 -6.21 -14.94
N GLY A 91 2.18 -7.34 -14.41
CA GLY A 91 3.62 -7.65 -14.34
C GLY A 91 4.34 -6.85 -13.26
N ILE A 92 5.56 -6.39 -13.56
CA ILE A 92 6.42 -5.65 -12.62
C ILE A 92 5.86 -4.24 -12.39
N GLY A 93 5.62 -3.89 -11.13
CA GLY A 93 5.05 -2.61 -10.71
C GLY A 93 6.03 -1.73 -9.94
N TYR A 94 6.83 -0.93 -10.65
CA TYR A 94 7.71 0.07 -10.03
C TYR A 94 7.04 1.42 -9.75
N ASN A 95 5.77 1.62 -10.15
CA ASN A 95 4.98 2.82 -9.85
C ASN A 95 5.12 3.23 -8.38
N PRO A 96 5.14 4.52 -8.02
CA PRO A 96 5.11 4.92 -6.61
C PRO A 96 3.88 4.29 -5.92
N GLY A 97 4.13 3.40 -4.94
CA GLY A 97 3.08 2.54 -4.37
C GLY A 97 2.40 3.14 -3.15
N PHE A 98 3.04 4.12 -2.50
CA PHE A 98 2.57 4.71 -1.26
C PHE A 98 2.12 6.15 -1.51
N LYS A 99 0.83 6.37 -1.30
CA LYS A 99 0.23 7.70 -1.21
C LYS A 99 0.36 8.16 0.24
N PHE A 100 1.16 9.17 0.46
CA PHE A 100 1.31 9.78 1.77
C PHE A 100 0.17 10.78 1.98
N TRP A 101 -0.63 10.57 3.03
CA TRP A 101 -1.67 11.51 3.42
C TRP A 101 -1.05 12.72 4.10
N LYS A 102 -1.51 13.91 3.70
CA LYS A 102 -1.18 15.13 4.40
C LYS A 102 -2.00 15.19 5.68
N PHE A 103 -1.35 15.13 6.84
CA PHE A 103 -2.00 15.46 8.11
C PHE A 103 -2.33 16.95 8.11
N ARG A 104 -3.58 17.28 7.84
CA ARG A 104 -4.00 18.65 7.55
C ARG A 104 -4.18 19.48 8.82
N ASN A 105 -4.52 18.86 9.95
CA ASN A 105 -4.84 19.58 11.18
C ASN A 105 -4.35 18.88 12.46
N ILE A 106 -3.97 19.69 13.46
CA ILE A 106 -3.73 19.24 14.85
C ILE A 106 -4.92 18.46 15.42
N TRP A 107 -6.13 18.78 14.98
CA TRP A 107 -7.36 18.09 15.39
C TRP A 107 -7.34 16.60 15.02
N ASP A 108 -6.68 16.20 13.93
CA ASP A 108 -6.55 14.79 13.55
C ASP A 108 -5.72 14.01 14.58
N PHE A 109 -4.64 14.62 15.08
CA PHE A 109 -3.85 14.06 16.18
C PHE A 109 -4.63 14.03 17.49
N MET A 110 -5.39 15.10 17.80
CA MET A 110 -6.20 15.15 19.01
C MET A 110 -7.26 14.04 19.02
N LEU A 111 -7.91 13.77 17.89
CA LEU A 111 -8.87 12.67 17.76
C LEU A 111 -8.23 11.29 17.92
N ILE A 112 -7.03 11.09 17.36
CA ILE A 112 -6.27 9.83 17.53
C ILE A 112 -5.86 9.64 19.00
N CYS A 113 -5.38 10.69 19.67
CA CYS A 113 -5.01 10.65 21.08
C CYS A 113 -6.21 10.38 21.98
N ILE A 114 -7.36 11.01 21.72
CA ILE A 114 -8.61 10.77 22.46
C ILE A 114 -9.07 9.33 22.27
N PHE A 115 -9.06 8.81 21.03
CA PHE A 115 -9.43 7.43 20.76
C PHE A 115 -8.49 6.44 21.47
N ALA A 116 -7.18 6.66 21.42
CA ALA A 116 -6.20 5.85 22.13
C ALA A 116 -6.40 5.89 23.66
N ALA A 117 -6.71 7.06 24.22
CA ALA A 117 -7.01 7.22 25.64
C ALA A 117 -8.28 6.46 26.05
N ILE A 118 -9.34 6.53 25.24
CA ILE A 118 -10.58 5.77 25.48
C ILE A 118 -10.31 4.26 25.45
N VAL A 119 -9.57 3.77 24.44
CA VAL A 119 -9.19 2.35 24.35
C VAL A 119 -8.36 1.92 25.54
N TYR A 120 -7.40 2.74 25.96
CA TYR A 120 -6.57 2.49 27.15
C TYR A 120 -7.41 2.46 28.44
N CYS A 121 -8.37 3.38 28.60
CA CYS A 121 -9.29 3.40 29.72
C CYS A 121 -10.18 2.14 29.74
N ILE A 122 -10.69 1.70 28.58
CA ILE A 122 -11.47 0.46 28.48
C ILE A 122 -10.61 -0.76 28.84
N TYR A 123 -9.37 -0.82 28.35
CA TYR A 123 -8.42 -1.88 28.68
C TYR A 123 -8.13 -1.95 30.19
N LYS A 124 -7.88 -0.80 30.82
CA LYS A 124 -7.68 -0.70 32.28
C LYS A 124 -8.93 -1.04 33.07
N ASN A 125 -10.10 -0.58 32.66
CA ASN A 125 -11.37 -0.91 33.31
C ASN A 125 -11.67 -2.41 33.23
N LYS A 126 -11.37 -3.07 32.11
CA LYS A 126 -11.50 -4.52 31.97
C LYS A 126 -10.54 -5.29 32.88
N HIS A 127 -9.33 -4.77 33.09
CA HIS A 127 -8.35 -5.35 34.01
C HIS A 127 -8.71 -5.12 35.49
N HIS A 128 -9.32 -3.97 35.82
CA HIS A 128 -9.72 -3.62 37.19
C HIS A 128 -11.01 -4.32 37.64
N PHE A 129 -11.92 -4.66 36.72
CA PHE A 129 -13.12 -5.46 37.03
C PHE A 129 -12.77 -6.95 37.25
N GLY A 130 -11.73 -7.46 36.58
CA GLY A 130 -11.22 -8.82 36.79
C GLY A 130 -10.75 -9.11 38.22
N ASP A 131 -10.06 -8.15 38.85
CA ASP A 131 -9.65 -8.24 40.27
C ASP A 131 -10.85 -8.13 41.22
N SER A 132 -11.89 -7.40 40.83
CA SER A 132 -13.08 -7.17 41.66
C SER A 132 -13.91 -8.44 41.83
N ASP A 133 -14.05 -9.23 40.76
CA ASP A 133 -14.76 -10.51 40.76
C ASP A 133 -14.01 -11.58 41.56
N GLU A 134 -12.68 -11.55 41.56
CA GLU A 134 -11.84 -12.46 42.36
C GLU A 134 -11.93 -12.11 43.86
N ILE A 135 -11.93 -10.83 44.22
CA ILE A 135 -12.16 -10.35 45.59
C ILE A 135 -13.59 -10.69 46.06
N PHE A 136 -14.61 -10.53 45.22
CA PHE A 136 -15.99 -10.88 45.57
C PHE A 136 -16.18 -12.41 45.74
N SER A 137 -15.51 -13.22 44.92
CA SER A 137 -15.49 -14.68 45.05
C SER A 137 -14.83 -15.12 46.37
N LYS A 138 -13.69 -14.51 46.73
CA LYS A 138 -12.96 -14.78 47.98
C LYS A 138 -13.73 -14.36 49.23
N LYS A 139 -14.42 -13.21 49.17
CA LYS A 139 -15.29 -12.73 50.24
C LYS A 139 -16.54 -13.59 50.43
N LYS A 140 -17.05 -14.19 49.33
CA LYS A 140 -18.17 -15.14 49.34
C LYS A 140 -17.80 -16.53 49.84
N SER A 141 -16.54 -16.95 49.75
CA SER A 141 -16.06 -18.18 50.39
C SER A 141 -15.82 -17.98 51.89
N GLU A 142 -15.28 -16.85 52.34
CA GLU A 142 -15.10 -16.56 53.78
C GLU A 142 -16.43 -16.42 54.54
N LEU A 143 -17.45 -15.81 53.93
CA LEU A 143 -18.81 -15.72 54.50
C LEU A 143 -19.55 -17.06 54.59
N ARG A 144 -19.11 -18.11 53.88
CA ARG A 144 -19.69 -19.46 53.96
C ARG A 144 -19.07 -20.36 55.03
N PHE A 145 -17.96 -19.96 55.64
CA PHE A 145 -17.28 -20.74 56.71
C PHE A 145 -17.48 -20.18 58.12
N GLY A 146 -18.24 -19.09 58.27
CA GLY A 146 -18.51 -18.43 59.56
C GLY A 146 -19.94 -18.62 60.08
N ASN A 147 -20.44 -19.86 60.15
CA ASN A 147 -21.50 -20.20 61.13
C ASN A 147 -21.69 -21.73 61.24
N PRO A 148 -21.15 -22.39 62.28
CA PRO A 148 -21.70 -23.62 62.80
C PRO A 148 -22.33 -23.41 64.19
N GLU A 149 -23.62 -23.74 64.25
CA GLU A 149 -24.35 -24.34 65.38
C GLU A 149 -24.79 -23.45 66.56
N GLN A 150 -26.05 -23.00 66.49
CA GLN A 150 -26.97 -23.05 67.63
C GLN A 150 -28.17 -23.94 67.28
N GLU A 151 -28.58 -24.74 68.27
CA GLU A 151 -29.73 -25.67 68.34
C GLU A 151 -29.50 -27.04 67.69
N THR A 152 -29.53 -28.17 68.41
CA THR A 152 -30.62 -28.62 69.31
C THR A 152 -30.17 -29.69 70.32
N LEU A 153 -30.58 -29.58 71.60
CA LEU A 153 -31.34 -30.58 72.41
C LEU A 153 -31.08 -30.49 73.93
N ILE A 154 -32.21 -30.41 74.66
CA ILE A 154 -32.48 -30.44 76.13
C ILE A 154 -32.35 -29.10 76.87
#